data_AF-A0A742DJ67-F1
#
_entry.id   AF-A0A742DJ67-F1
#
_cell.length_a   1.000
_cell.length_b   1.000
_cell.length_c   1.000
_cell.angle_alpha   90.00
_cell.angle_beta   90.00
_cell.angle_gamma   90.00
#
_symmetry.space_group_name_H-M   'P 1'
#
loop_
_entity.id
_entity.type
_entity.pdbx_description
1 polymer ?
#
loop_
_entity_poly.entity_id
_entity_poly.type
_entity_poly.pdbx_seq_one_letter_code
_entity_poly.pdbx_strand_id
1 'polypeptide(L)' 'MPVRTVSAYKILHDKVIVADGRNTQVGSFNYTRAAGRSNSENVLVVWDDPVLARSYLNHWTSRWAQGTDWKQTY' A
#
# COMPACT_ATOMS: atom_id res chain seq x y z
N MET A 1 -3.27 -11.72 9.99
CA MET A 1 -3.55 -10.31 9.65
C MET A 1 -4.76 -10.29 8.73
N PRO A 2 -5.76 -9.41 8.94
CA PRO A 2 -6.92 -9.32 8.05
C PRO A 2 -6.50 -8.81 6.67
N VAL A 3 -7.14 -9.32 5.62
CA VAL A 3 -6.87 -8.95 4.22
C VAL A 3 -8.20 -8.60 3.56
N ARG A 4 -8.20 -7.55 2.76
CA ARG A 4 -9.34 -7.14 1.95
C ARG A 4 -8.95 -6.94 0.50
N THR A 5 -9.85 -7.32 -0.39
CA THR A 5 -9.77 -7.00 -1.81
C THR A 5 -10.74 -5.87 -2.14
N VAL A 6 -10.34 -4.93 -2.99
CA VAL A 6 -11.14 -3.75 -3.35
C VAL A 6 -11.44 -3.81 -4.85
N SER A 7 -12.72 -3.88 -5.21
CA SER A 7 -13.20 -3.90 -6.59
C SER A 7 -13.84 -2.58 -7.05
N ALA A 8 -13.91 -1.57 -6.17
CA ALA A 8 -14.46 -0.24 -6.48
C ALA A 8 -13.65 0.52 -7.56
N TYR A 9 -12.43 0.07 -7.85
CA TYR A 9 -11.55 0.62 -8.88
C TYR A 9 -11.20 -0.46 -9.90
N LYS A 10 -10.99 -0.08 -11.17
CA LYS A 10 -10.51 -1.00 -12.21
C LYS A 10 -9.17 -1.66 -11.83
N ILE A 11 -8.27 -0.86 -11.21
CA ILE A 11 -6.98 -1.32 -10.69
C ILE A 11 -6.71 -0.54 -9.40
N LEU A 12 -6.51 -1.25 -8.29
CA LEU A 12 -5.92 -0.65 -7.09
C LEU A 12 -4.39 -0.64 -7.27
N HIS A 13 -3.86 0.49 -7.74
CA HIS A 13 -2.48 0.56 -8.25
C HIS A 13 -1.45 1.06 -7.23
N ASP A 14 -1.87 1.34 -5.99
CA ASP A 14 -1.01 1.87 -4.95
C ASP A 14 0.04 0.82 -4.52
N LYS A 15 1.31 1.23 -4.42
CA LYS A 15 2.38 0.45 -3.76
C LYS A 15 2.91 1.27 -2.58
N VAL A 16 2.20 1.17 -1.47
CA VAL A 16 2.42 2.02 -0.29
C VAL A 16 2.53 1.14 0.95
N ILE A 17 3.41 1.51 1.88
CA ILE A 17 3.42 1.06 3.27
C ILE A 17 3.39 2.30 4.17
N VAL A 18 2.49 2.30 5.15
CA VAL A 18 2.52 3.25 6.27
C VAL A 18 2.87 2.47 7.52
N ALA A 19 3.98 2.82 8.18
CA ALA A 19 4.47 2.14 9.38
C ALA A 19 4.47 3.09 10.58
N ASP A 20 4.03 2.56 11.73
CA ASP A 20 3.98 3.22 13.05
C ASP A 20 3.25 4.58 13.08
N GLY A 21 2.46 4.88 12.05
CA GLY A 21 1.81 6.18 11.87
C GLY A 21 2.78 7.35 11.64
N ARG A 22 4.04 7.08 11.28
CA ARG A 22 5.09 8.10 11.13
C ARG A 22 5.98 7.92 9.91
N ASN A 23 6.07 6.70 9.37
CA ASN A 23 6.93 6.40 8.22
C ASN A 23 6.07 6.04 7.02
N THR A 24 6.41 6.58 5.85
CA THR A 24 5.69 6.29 4.60
C THR A 24 6.68 5.82 3.54
N GLN A 25 6.43 4.66 2.97
CA GLN A 25 7.09 4.18 1.77
C GLN A 25 6.12 4.25 0.59
N VAL A 26 6.57 4.79 -0.53
CA VAL A 26 5.81 4.89 -1.79
C VAL A 26 6.77 4.80 -2.97
N GLY A 27 6.27 4.40 -4.14
CA GLY A 27 7.07 4.37 -5.37
C GLY A 27 6.41 3.54 -6.47
N SER A 28 7.17 3.25 -7.52
CA SER A 28 6.73 2.35 -8.59
C SER A 28 6.87 0.87 -8.20
N PHE A 29 7.72 0.57 -7.21
CA PHE A 29 8.09 -0.77 -6.78
C PHE A 29 6.89 -1.62 -6.33
N ASN A 30 6.56 -2.66 -7.10
CA ASN A 30 5.60 -3.69 -6.71
C ASN A 30 6.23 -4.69 -5.74
N TYR A 31 5.48 -5.23 -4.77
CA TYR A 31 5.98 -6.24 -3.82
C TYR A 31 6.13 -7.64 -4.46
N THR A 32 7.01 -7.75 -5.46
CA THR A 32 7.25 -8.95 -6.26
C THR A 32 8.74 -9.20 -6.45
N ARG A 33 9.11 -10.43 -6.84
CA ARG A 33 10.51 -10.78 -7.12
C ARG A 33 11.10 -10.01 -8.31
N ALA A 34 10.30 -9.73 -9.34
CA ALA A 34 10.75 -9.01 -10.53
C ALA A 34 11.13 -7.57 -10.21
N ALA A 35 10.32 -6.87 -9.40
CA ALA A 35 10.62 -5.52 -8.93
C ALA A 35 11.95 -5.45 -8.16
N GLY A 36 12.24 -6.45 -7.33
CA GLY A 36 13.47 -6.51 -6.53
C GLY A 36 14.73 -6.98 -7.26
N ARG A 37 14.64 -7.46 -8.51
CA ARG A 37 15.77 -8.11 -9.20
C ARG A 37 15.98 -7.71 -10.65
N SER A 38 14.95 -7.21 -11.33
CA SER A 38 14.96 -7.13 -12.79
C SER A 38 14.37 -5.83 -13.33
N ASN A 39 13.30 -5.32 -12.72
CA ASN A 39 12.67 -4.10 -13.19
C ASN A 39 13.46 -2.86 -12.75
N SER A 40 13.46 -1.83 -13.59
CA SER A 40 13.84 -0.49 -13.19
C SER A 40 12.69 0.13 -12.39
N GLU A 41 12.85 0.23 -11.07
CA GLU A 41 11.83 0.73 -10.15
C GLU A 41 12.45 1.79 -9.22
N ASN A 42 11.61 2.62 -8.60
CA ASN A 42 12.02 3.52 -7.53
C ASN A 42 11.20 3.29 -6.26
N VAL A 43 11.80 3.65 -5.13
CA VAL A 43 11.16 3.71 -3.81
C VAL A 43 11.64 4.98 -3.11
N LEU A 44 10.71 5.76 -2.58
CA LEU A 44 10.97 6.81 -1.60
C LEU A 44 10.48 6.34 -0.24
N VAL A 45 11.33 6.49 0.78
CA VAL A 45 10.93 6.34 2.17
C VAL A 45 11.07 7.68 2.86
N VAL A 46 9.96 8.18 3.39
CA VAL A 46 9.91 9.37 4.23
C VAL A 46 9.84 8.91 5.68
N TRP A 47 10.91 9.20 6.42
CA TRP A 47 11.06 8.81 7.81
C TRP A 47 10.58 9.93 8.74
N ASP A 48 9.96 9.52 9.85
CA ASP A 48 9.63 10.38 10.99
C ASP A 48 8.66 11.55 10.69
N ASP A 49 7.83 11.43 9.64
CA ASP A 49 6.82 12.42 9.24
C ASP A 49 5.39 11.93 9.54
N PRO A 50 4.85 12.20 10.75
CA PRO A 50 3.49 11.82 11.10
C PRO A 50 2.41 12.52 10.29
N VAL A 51 2.69 13.70 9.72
CA VAL A 51 1.71 14.45 8.93
C VAL A 51 1.50 13.75 7.60
N LEU A 52 2.59 13.41 6.91
CA LEU A 52 2.52 12.65 5.66
C LEU A 52 1.94 11.25 5.88
N ALA A 53 2.41 10.55 6.92
CA ALA A 53 1.92 9.22 7.26
C ALA A 53 0.41 9.22 7.55
N ARG A 54 -0.12 10.26 8.23
CA ARG A 54 -1.56 10.41 8.46
C ARG A 54 -2.34 10.60 7.16
N SER A 55 -1.83 11.40 6.23
CA SER A 55 -2.46 11.60 4.92
C SER A 55 -2.59 10.28 4.15
N TYR A 56 -1.50 9.52 4.06
CA TYR A 56 -1.51 8.21 3.38
C TYR A 56 -2.34 7.17 4.13
N LEU A 57 -2.35 7.20 5.46
CA LEU A 57 -3.22 6.33 6.26
C LEU A 57 -4.70 6.62 5.98
N ASN A 58 -5.11 7.90 5.92
CA ASN A 58 -6.48 8.27 5.58
C ASN A 58 -6.86 7.78 4.17
N HIS A 59 -5.94 7.93 3.20
CA HIS A 59 -6.10 7.38 1.85
C HIS A 59 -6.28 5.86 1.88
N TRP A 60 -5.47 5.12 2.64
CA TRP A 60 -5.60 3.68 2.80
C TRP A 60 -6.92 3.29 3.46
N THR A 61 -7.32 4.00 4.52
CA THR A 61 -8.57 3.73 5.26
C THR A 61 -9.79 3.87 4.36
N SER A 62 -9.82 4.83 3.43
CA SER A 62 -10.94 4.95 2.49
C SER A 62 -11.04 3.77 1.52
N ARG A 63 -9.93 3.12 1.16
CA ARG A 63 -9.93 1.89 0.34
C ARG A 63 -10.32 0.69 1.18
N TRP A 64 -9.83 0.60 2.41
CA TRP A 64 -10.19 -0.45 3.35
C TRP A 64 -11.70 -0.53 3.61
N ALA A 65 -12.35 0.64 3.75
CA ALA A 65 -13.79 0.74 3.95
C ALA A 65 -14.61 0.24 2.73
N GLN A 66 -14.04 0.33 1.53
CA GLN A 66 -14.63 -0.17 0.27
C GLN A 66 -14.25 -1.63 -0.02
N GLY A 67 -13.41 -2.23 0.82
CA GLY A 67 -12.90 -3.59 0.61
C GLY A 67 -13.81 -4.65 1.20
N THR A 68 -13.80 -5.81 0.56
CA THR A 68 -14.43 -7.04 1.07
C THR A 68 -13.36 -7.93 1.67
N ASP A 69 -13.66 -8.56 2.81
CA ASP A 69 -12.75 -9.52 3.44
C ASP A 69 -12.39 -10.63 2.45
N TRP A 70 -11.09 -10.84 2.29
CA TRP A 70 -10.58 -11.94 1.50
C TRP A 70 -10.78 -13.24 2.27
N LYS A 71 -11.44 -14.20 1.63
CA LYS A 71 -11.60 -15.55 2.15
C LYS A 71 -10.72 -16.48 1.34
N GLN A 72 -9.86 -17.22 2.03
CA GLN A 72 -9.06 -18.26 1.41
C GLN A 72 -10.00 -19.32 0.83
N THR A 73 -9.88 -19.57 -0.46
CA THR A 73 -10.70 -20.55 -1.20
C THR A 73 -10.03 -21.93 -1.31
N TYR A 74 -8.97 -22.16 -0.53
CA TYR A 74 -8.22 -23.42 -0.46
C TYR A 74 -8.08 -23.89 0.98
#